data_AF-A0A2D8A605-F1
#
_entry.id   AF-A0A2D8A605-F1
#
_cell.length_a   1.000
_cell.length_b   1.000
_cell.length_c   1.000
_cell.angle_alpha   90.00
_cell.angle_beta   90.00
_cell.angle_gamma   90.00
#
_symmetry.space_group_name_H-M   'P 1'
#
loop_
_entity.id
_entity.type
_entity.pdbx_description
1 polymer ?
#
loop_
_entity_poly.entity_id
_entity_poly.type
_entity_poly.pdbx_seq_one_letter_code
_entity_poly.pdbx_strand_id
1 'polypeptide(L)'
;MIESGTFLDGRAPRNRFTHSALFSAASLSVIASALIIYTLASGTIRFFEYEEATFFEFITGTDWVPNGRNPSFGIWPLLSGTALIAVGSLMISIPLGVAAALHLGEFASPRSRRFLKPIVEVLSGIPSVVHGFFALLVISPFMQRTIDATYFNAASAIIVVAAMILPIIVSISDDAIRAVPREIKEAALGLGATRWEMATKVVLPSARSGIVAAVLLALARAVGETMAVTMAAGSVAALHFDPRLEVQTLTAYIAQVATGDIPPGPATDAGFAVGSALFVLTYSVNILAVGATRKRLGANRGKMASLLFQIKVKLSMILERISGDIEYNLTQSNPFIPTKYDLFRRRKEKVSRFIVASSLFVGLAFLLILLQTILETGLAGIDLQFLTNFPSYRADQAGIGPTIWGSLWLITLTMLFALPAGVGAAVYLTELAPEGVLNQFLRRTLQNLAAVPSIIFGLVGLYVFSRMFGFGLSLLTGSLTLAMMVLPMIVVTTEEALLAVPKSFRDAALGVGATRWQAVRHHVLPNAVPGIATGAILSVARALGETAPILFVASLFSKTAPTGIMDGFLALPIQIFFWTRHPKEAFHDLAASTILVLLMLLLILNFIAIFIRNRAEARRSW
;
A
#
# COMPACT_ATOMS: atom_id res chain seq x y z
N MET A 1 23.94 -4.13 36.10
CA MET A 1 23.70 -2.69 36.29
C MET A 1 24.88 -1.94 35.69
N ILE A 2 24.73 -1.44 34.47
CA ILE A 2 25.54 -0.36 33.92
C ILE A 2 24.49 0.68 33.55
N GLU A 3 24.33 1.65 34.43
CA GLU A 3 23.34 2.70 34.35
C GLU A 3 23.69 3.71 33.25
N SER A 4 22.64 4.23 32.61
CA SER A 4 22.59 5.48 31.85
C SER A 4 23.58 5.66 30.68
N GLY A 5 23.08 5.42 29.46
CA GLY A 5 23.71 5.77 28.17
C GLY A 5 23.83 7.28 27.88
N THR A 6 24.16 8.06 28.90
CA THR A 6 24.59 9.46 28.80
C THR A 6 26.11 9.49 28.90
N PHE A 7 26.79 10.35 28.12
CA PHE A 7 28.25 10.58 28.10
C PHE A 7 29.11 9.83 27.06
N LEU A 8 28.71 9.83 25.78
CA LEU A 8 29.70 9.80 24.68
C LEU A 8 29.74 11.08 23.84
N ASP A 9 28.75 11.98 23.94
CA ASP A 9 28.88 13.34 23.44
C ASP A 9 29.64 14.17 24.48
N GLY A 10 30.95 13.95 24.60
CA GLY A 10 31.82 14.73 25.47
C GLY A 10 31.82 16.19 25.03
N ARG A 11 31.31 17.11 25.88
CA ARG A 11 31.44 18.59 25.88
C ARG A 11 31.32 19.36 24.55
N ALA A 12 31.05 18.72 23.43
CA ALA A 12 30.95 19.37 22.14
C ALA A 12 29.63 20.15 22.11
N PRO A 13 29.65 21.42 21.68
CA PRO A 13 28.44 22.21 21.59
C PRO A 13 27.47 21.49 20.64
N ARG A 14 26.37 20.99 21.20
CA ARG A 14 25.24 20.50 20.41
C ARG A 14 24.87 21.63 19.45
N ASN A 15 24.97 21.37 18.15
CA ASN A 15 24.45 22.29 17.16
C ASN A 15 22.92 22.32 17.31
N ARG A 16 22.45 23.20 18.20
CA ARG A 16 21.02 23.33 18.57
C ARG A 16 20.19 23.61 17.33
N PHE A 17 20.73 24.37 16.38
CA PHE A 17 20.08 24.67 15.11
C PHE A 17 19.82 23.39 14.30
N THR A 18 20.84 22.56 14.07
CA THR A 18 20.68 21.29 13.32
C THR A 18 19.71 20.35 14.03
N HIS A 19 19.83 20.20 15.35
CA HIS A 19 18.92 19.35 16.11
C HIS A 19 17.47 19.85 16.01
N SER A 20 17.24 21.16 16.15
CA SER A 20 15.91 21.75 16.00
C SER A 20 15.36 21.59 14.59
N ALA A 21 16.18 21.79 13.55
CA ALA A 21 15.74 21.61 12.16
C ALA A 21 15.30 20.15 11.88
N LEU A 22 16.06 19.17 12.35
CA LEU A 22 15.75 17.75 12.18
C LEU A 22 14.52 17.33 13.04
N PHE A 23 14.38 17.89 14.24
CA PHE A 23 13.19 17.70 15.07
C PHE A 23 11.93 18.31 14.43
N SER A 24 12.04 19.51 13.84
CA SER A 24 10.95 20.14 13.09
C SER A 24 10.53 19.27 11.91
N ALA A 25 11.49 18.69 11.18
CA ALA A 25 11.20 17.77 10.10
C ALA A 25 10.41 16.53 10.57
N ALA A 26 10.79 15.94 11.71
CA ALA A 26 10.03 14.83 12.31
C ALA A 26 8.62 15.26 12.77
N SER A 27 8.50 16.48 13.29
CA SER A 27 7.24 17.07 13.77
C SER A 27 6.24 17.37 12.65
N LEU A 28 6.69 17.50 11.39
CA LEU A 28 5.80 17.67 10.24
C LEU A 28 4.77 16.54 10.11
N SER A 29 5.11 15.31 10.52
CA SER A 29 4.17 14.18 10.53
C SER A 29 3.02 14.37 11.52
N VAL A 30 3.30 15.00 12.66
CA VAL A 30 2.30 15.36 13.68
C VAL A 30 1.42 16.48 13.17
N ILE A 31 2.02 17.49 12.54
CA ILE A 31 1.27 18.59 11.91
C ILE A 31 0.35 18.04 10.81
N ALA A 32 0.86 17.21 9.92
CA ALA A 32 0.07 16.54 8.88
C ALA A 32 -1.12 15.76 9.46
N SER A 33 -0.88 14.98 10.50
CA SER A 33 -1.94 14.22 11.18
C SER A 33 -2.99 15.14 11.83
N ALA A 34 -2.55 16.23 12.46
CA ALA A 34 -3.44 17.23 13.04
C ALA A 34 -4.27 17.95 11.96
N LEU A 35 -3.67 18.28 10.81
CA LEU A 35 -4.37 18.89 9.67
C LEU A 35 -5.43 17.95 9.08
N ILE A 36 -5.15 16.64 9.00
CA ILE A 36 -6.14 15.63 8.59
C ILE A 36 -7.32 15.63 9.55
N ILE A 37 -7.05 15.50 10.85
CA ILE A 37 -8.10 15.46 11.88
C ILE A 37 -8.92 16.77 11.87
N TYR A 38 -8.26 17.93 11.79
CA TYR A 38 -8.91 19.23 11.73
C TYR A 38 -9.79 19.39 10.50
N THR A 39 -9.29 19.00 9.32
CA THR A 39 -10.04 19.09 8.05
C THR A 39 -11.29 18.23 8.10
N LEU A 40 -11.14 16.97 8.52
CA LEU A 40 -12.23 16.02 8.61
C LEU A 40 -13.26 16.46 9.66
N ALA A 41 -12.82 16.85 10.84
CA ALA A 41 -13.71 17.32 11.91
C ALA A 41 -14.48 18.58 11.50
N SER A 42 -13.79 19.60 10.99
CA SER A 42 -14.43 20.86 10.60
C SER A 42 -15.43 20.70 9.45
N GLY A 43 -15.09 19.89 8.43
CA GLY A 43 -16.02 19.58 7.35
C GLY A 43 -17.22 18.74 7.81
N THR A 44 -17.00 17.79 8.70
CA THR A 44 -18.08 16.96 9.27
C THR A 44 -19.03 17.76 10.14
N ILE A 45 -18.51 18.71 10.93
CA ILE A 45 -19.33 19.62 11.75
C ILE A 45 -20.24 20.46 10.84
N ARG A 46 -19.68 21.09 9.80
CA ARG A 46 -20.48 21.86 8.81
C ARG A 46 -21.56 21.01 8.14
N PHE A 47 -21.26 19.75 7.84
CA PHE A 47 -22.26 18.85 7.27
C PHE A 47 -23.44 18.60 8.23
N PHE A 48 -23.19 18.43 9.52
CA PHE A 48 -24.25 18.23 10.52
C PHE A 48 -24.94 19.52 10.97
N GLU A 49 -24.57 20.69 10.42
CA GLU A 49 -25.31 21.95 10.61
C GLU A 49 -26.52 22.05 9.66
N TYR A 50 -26.58 21.25 8.60
CA TYR A 50 -27.75 21.19 7.71
C TYR A 50 -28.90 20.44 8.39
N GLU A 51 -30.14 20.95 8.26
CA GLU A 51 -31.33 20.36 8.88
C GLU A 51 -31.62 18.94 8.37
N GLU A 52 -31.26 18.67 7.11
CA GLU A 52 -31.43 17.38 6.44
C GLU A 52 -30.39 16.33 6.86
N ALA A 53 -29.36 16.72 7.62
CA ALA A 53 -28.25 15.86 8.00
C ALA A 53 -28.23 15.62 9.51
N THR A 54 -28.96 14.60 9.98
CA THR A 54 -28.87 14.18 11.39
C THR A 54 -27.83 13.10 11.59
N PHE A 55 -27.06 13.17 12.68
CA PHE A 55 -26.06 12.15 13.02
C PHE A 55 -26.66 10.74 13.13
N PHE A 56 -27.88 10.65 13.68
CA PHE A 56 -28.58 9.38 13.83
C PHE A 56 -28.96 8.78 12.47
N GLU A 57 -29.54 9.56 11.57
CA GLU A 57 -29.83 9.11 10.20
C GLU A 57 -28.56 8.75 9.45
N PHE A 58 -27.49 9.53 9.59
CA PHE A 58 -26.22 9.24 8.91
C PHE A 58 -25.68 7.85 9.25
N ILE A 59 -25.78 7.42 10.52
CA ILE A 59 -25.26 6.12 10.97
C ILE A 59 -26.26 4.98 10.78
N THR A 60 -27.56 5.24 10.91
CA THR A 60 -28.58 4.17 10.90
C THR A 60 -29.35 4.06 9.58
N GLY A 61 -29.34 5.11 8.77
CA GLY A 61 -30.07 5.20 7.52
C GLY A 61 -29.53 4.23 6.47
N THR A 62 -30.44 3.65 5.70
CA THR A 62 -30.15 2.66 4.66
C THR A 62 -30.20 3.22 3.25
N ASP A 63 -30.57 4.49 3.09
CA ASP A 63 -30.69 5.17 1.81
C ASP A 63 -29.64 6.27 1.69
N TRP A 64 -29.02 6.36 0.51
CA TRP A 64 -28.03 7.38 0.19
C TRP A 64 -28.46 8.10 -1.09
N VAL A 65 -29.16 9.22 -0.92
CA VAL A 65 -29.72 10.02 -2.02
C VAL A 65 -29.40 11.50 -1.79
N PRO A 66 -28.12 11.91 -1.89
CA PRO A 66 -27.69 13.26 -1.51
C PRO A 66 -28.18 14.37 -2.45
N ASN A 67 -28.54 14.03 -3.71
CA ASN A 67 -29.01 14.98 -4.73
C ASN A 67 -30.52 14.85 -5.02
N GLY A 68 -31.27 14.14 -4.16
CA GLY A 68 -32.71 13.94 -4.33
C GLY A 68 -33.55 15.16 -3.92
N ARG A 69 -34.84 15.16 -4.27
CA ARG A 69 -35.80 16.16 -3.77
C ARG A 69 -35.93 16.14 -2.24
N ASN A 70 -35.81 14.95 -1.67
CA ASN A 70 -35.68 14.72 -0.23
C ASN A 70 -34.29 14.09 -0.02
N PRO A 71 -33.26 14.90 0.29
CA PRO A 71 -31.92 14.37 0.55
C PRO A 71 -31.94 13.37 1.70
N SER A 72 -31.21 12.26 1.55
CA SER A 72 -30.96 11.33 2.64
C SER A 72 -29.51 10.88 2.63
N PHE A 73 -28.93 10.77 3.81
CA PHE A 73 -27.48 10.61 4.01
C PHE A 73 -27.13 9.36 4.83
N GLY A 74 -27.92 8.29 4.74
CA GLY A 74 -27.63 7.02 5.40
C GLY A 74 -26.38 6.33 4.84
N ILE A 75 -25.33 6.14 5.64
CA ILE A 75 -24.00 5.71 5.15
C ILE A 75 -23.93 4.23 4.71
N TRP A 76 -24.93 3.40 5.06
CA TRP A 76 -24.88 1.94 4.88
C TRP A 76 -24.70 1.46 3.43
N PRO A 77 -25.33 2.05 2.39
CA PRO A 77 -25.03 1.73 1.00
C PRO A 77 -23.53 1.85 0.68
N LEU A 78 -22.89 2.94 1.08
CA LEU A 78 -21.46 3.16 0.85
C LEU A 78 -20.57 2.19 1.63
N LEU A 79 -20.94 1.88 2.89
CA LEU A 79 -20.26 0.87 3.70
C LEU A 79 -20.40 -0.52 3.08
N SER A 80 -21.57 -0.87 2.56
CA SER A 80 -21.83 -2.18 1.95
C SER A 80 -21.03 -2.38 0.68
N GLY A 81 -20.96 -1.38 -0.21
CA GLY A 81 -20.11 -1.40 -1.40
C GLY A 81 -18.62 -1.52 -1.03
N THR A 82 -18.18 -0.77 -0.02
CA THR A 82 -16.79 -0.83 0.48
C THR A 82 -16.46 -2.22 1.04
N ALA A 83 -17.38 -2.80 1.83
CA ALA A 83 -17.21 -4.12 2.42
C ALA A 83 -17.24 -5.22 1.35
N LEU A 84 -18.15 -5.15 0.37
CA LEU A 84 -18.25 -6.10 -0.74
C LEU A 84 -16.93 -6.19 -1.52
N ILE A 85 -16.36 -5.04 -1.89
CA ILE A 85 -15.10 -4.99 -2.63
C ILE A 85 -13.92 -5.42 -1.76
N ALA A 86 -13.82 -4.96 -0.52
CA ALA A 86 -12.72 -5.30 0.37
C ALA A 86 -12.71 -6.79 0.74
N VAL A 87 -13.86 -7.36 1.11
CA VAL A 87 -13.98 -8.79 1.45
C VAL A 87 -13.86 -9.65 0.20
N GLY A 88 -14.53 -9.29 -0.89
CA GLY A 88 -14.47 -10.03 -2.16
C GLY A 88 -13.06 -10.11 -2.72
N SER A 89 -12.30 -9.01 -2.68
CA SER A 89 -10.89 -9.01 -3.14
C SER A 89 -10.00 -9.88 -2.25
N LEU A 90 -10.18 -9.85 -0.93
CA LEU A 90 -9.45 -10.71 -0.01
C LEU A 90 -9.77 -12.20 -0.18
N MET A 91 -11.01 -12.55 -0.51
CA MET A 91 -11.38 -13.95 -0.81
C MET A 91 -10.57 -14.52 -1.98
N ILE A 92 -10.13 -13.68 -2.92
CA ILE A 92 -9.26 -14.06 -4.04
C ILE A 92 -7.78 -13.97 -3.66
N SER A 93 -7.36 -12.84 -3.08
CA SER A 93 -5.93 -12.55 -2.87
C SER A 93 -5.31 -13.31 -1.70
N ILE A 94 -6.07 -13.67 -0.66
CA ILE A 94 -5.54 -14.46 0.46
C ILE A 94 -5.10 -15.86 -0.01
N PRO A 95 -5.95 -16.69 -0.64
CA PRO A 95 -5.54 -18.02 -1.05
C PRO A 95 -4.42 -17.97 -2.09
N LEU A 96 -4.52 -17.08 -3.08
CA LEU A 96 -3.48 -16.94 -4.11
C LEU A 96 -2.16 -16.42 -3.54
N GLY A 97 -2.24 -15.40 -2.68
CA GLY A 97 -1.09 -14.71 -2.11
C GLY A 97 -0.33 -15.54 -1.08
N VAL A 98 -1.04 -16.22 -0.17
CA VAL A 98 -0.42 -17.12 0.80
C VAL A 98 0.16 -18.35 0.10
N ALA A 99 -0.51 -18.89 -0.93
CA ALA A 99 0.05 -19.95 -1.75
C ALA A 99 1.33 -19.47 -2.45
N ALA A 100 1.29 -18.34 -3.15
CA ALA A 100 2.46 -17.79 -3.84
C ALA A 100 3.63 -17.54 -2.87
N ALA A 101 3.36 -16.99 -1.69
CA ALA A 101 4.35 -16.81 -0.62
C ALA A 101 4.93 -18.14 -0.12
N LEU A 102 4.11 -19.17 0.05
CA LEU A 102 4.58 -20.50 0.43
C LEU A 102 5.48 -21.12 -0.63
N HIS A 103 5.15 -20.94 -1.92
CA HIS A 103 6.02 -21.37 -3.01
C HIS A 103 7.35 -20.63 -2.99
N LEU A 104 7.33 -19.30 -2.96
CA LEU A 104 8.53 -18.48 -2.95
C LEU A 104 9.41 -18.73 -1.71
N GLY A 105 8.79 -18.94 -0.55
CA GLY A 105 9.47 -19.12 0.73
C GLY A 105 10.11 -20.51 0.89
N GLU A 106 9.38 -21.56 0.51
CA GLU A 106 9.78 -22.94 0.82
C GLU A 106 10.16 -23.78 -0.41
N PHE A 107 9.54 -23.57 -1.58
CA PHE A 107 9.68 -24.48 -2.71
C PHE A 107 10.52 -23.93 -3.87
N ALA A 108 10.57 -22.61 -4.05
CA ALA A 108 11.30 -21.96 -5.12
C ALA A 108 12.81 -22.05 -4.91
N SER A 109 13.55 -22.33 -5.99
CA SER A 109 15.00 -22.25 -5.97
C SER A 109 15.46 -20.79 -5.85
N PRO A 110 16.68 -20.51 -5.34
CA PRO A 110 17.20 -19.14 -5.25
C PRO A 110 17.17 -18.37 -6.58
N ARG A 111 17.40 -19.09 -7.70
CA ARG A 111 17.31 -18.53 -9.06
C ARG A 111 15.86 -18.17 -9.41
N SER A 112 14.93 -19.14 -9.28
CA SER A 112 13.51 -18.92 -9.58
C SER A 112 12.93 -17.75 -8.79
N ARG A 113 13.22 -17.66 -7.49
CA ARG A 113 12.79 -16.53 -6.66
C ARG A 113 13.31 -15.19 -7.15
N ARG A 114 14.58 -15.11 -7.56
CA ARG A 114 15.21 -13.87 -8.02
C ARG A 114 14.51 -13.30 -9.26
N PHE A 115 13.78 -14.12 -10.02
CA PHE A 115 12.94 -13.69 -11.14
C PHE A 115 11.46 -13.51 -10.73
N LEU A 116 10.87 -14.45 -10.00
CA LEU A 116 9.44 -14.44 -9.69
C LEU A 116 9.02 -13.37 -8.67
N LYS A 117 9.85 -13.07 -7.65
CA LYS A 117 9.51 -12.07 -6.64
C LYS A 117 9.40 -10.66 -7.24
N PRO A 118 10.37 -10.18 -8.05
CA PRO A 118 10.23 -8.89 -8.73
C PRO A 118 9.01 -8.80 -9.64
N ILE A 119 8.64 -9.86 -10.37
CA ILE A 119 7.45 -9.88 -11.23
C ILE A 119 6.17 -9.59 -10.42
N VAL A 120 6.04 -10.23 -9.26
CA VAL A 120 4.90 -9.97 -8.37
C VAL A 120 4.95 -8.54 -7.82
N GLU A 121 6.13 -8.03 -7.50
CA GLU A 121 6.30 -6.65 -7.02
C GLU A 121 5.98 -5.61 -8.09
N VAL A 122 6.21 -5.89 -9.38
CA VAL A 122 5.85 -4.98 -10.49
C VAL A 122 4.35 -4.67 -10.53
N LEU A 123 3.47 -5.62 -10.17
CA LEU A 123 2.03 -5.37 -10.05
C LEU A 123 1.72 -4.21 -9.07
N SER A 124 2.49 -4.08 -7.99
CA SER A 124 2.32 -2.99 -7.02
C SER A 124 2.83 -1.63 -7.51
N GLY A 125 3.71 -1.64 -8.52
CA GLY A 125 4.27 -0.44 -9.15
C GLY A 125 3.38 0.16 -10.24
N ILE A 126 2.37 -0.56 -10.71
CA ILE A 126 1.42 -0.06 -11.71
C ILE A 126 0.42 0.89 -11.02
N PRO A 127 0.24 2.13 -11.53
CA PRO A 127 -0.72 3.08 -10.97
C PRO A 127 -2.15 2.53 -10.88
N SER A 128 -2.93 2.99 -9.90
CA SER A 128 -4.31 2.50 -9.69
C SER A 128 -5.27 2.90 -10.83
N VAL A 129 -5.05 4.05 -11.46
CA VAL A 129 -5.84 4.48 -12.62
C VAL A 129 -5.66 3.54 -13.83
N VAL A 130 -4.47 2.93 -13.97
CA VAL A 130 -4.19 1.96 -15.04
C VAL A 130 -4.97 0.67 -14.81
N HIS A 131 -5.02 0.23 -13.56
CA HIS A 131 -5.84 -0.90 -13.13
C HIS A 131 -7.34 -0.63 -13.35
N GLY A 132 -7.82 0.57 -13.02
CA GLY A 132 -9.20 0.99 -13.28
C GLY A 132 -9.54 1.02 -14.77
N PHE A 133 -8.62 1.51 -15.61
CA PHE A 133 -8.79 1.49 -17.07
C PHE A 133 -8.89 0.07 -17.63
N PHE A 134 -8.00 -0.81 -17.16
CA PHE A 134 -8.04 -2.22 -17.53
C PHE A 134 -9.35 -2.90 -17.09
N ALA A 135 -9.90 -2.51 -15.93
CA ALA A 135 -11.19 -2.96 -15.48
C ALA A 135 -12.29 -2.63 -16.52
N LEU A 136 -12.32 -1.39 -17.00
CA LEU A 136 -13.34 -0.90 -17.93
C LEU A 136 -13.26 -1.56 -19.30
N LEU A 137 -12.07 -1.72 -19.87
CA LEU A 137 -11.93 -2.24 -21.24
C LEU A 137 -11.97 -3.77 -21.34
N VAL A 138 -11.53 -4.47 -20.30
CA VAL A 138 -11.34 -5.93 -20.38
C VAL A 138 -12.23 -6.66 -19.40
N ILE A 139 -12.15 -6.30 -18.12
CA ILE A 139 -12.80 -7.09 -17.06
C ILE A 139 -14.32 -6.88 -17.08
N SER A 140 -14.81 -5.65 -17.18
CA SER A 140 -16.24 -5.34 -17.22
C SER A 140 -16.94 -5.99 -18.42
N PRO A 141 -16.47 -5.83 -19.67
CA PRO A 141 -17.06 -6.53 -20.81
C PRO A 141 -16.97 -8.06 -20.70
N PHE A 142 -15.95 -8.59 -20.01
CA PHE A 142 -15.86 -10.02 -19.72
C PHE A 142 -16.91 -10.45 -18.67
N MET A 143 -17.12 -9.69 -17.61
CA MET A 143 -18.17 -9.94 -16.60
C MET A 143 -19.58 -9.84 -17.20
N GLN A 144 -19.83 -8.86 -18.06
CA GLN A 144 -21.11 -8.72 -18.79
C GLN A 144 -21.41 -10.00 -19.60
N ARG A 145 -20.42 -10.54 -20.32
CA ARG A 145 -20.59 -11.73 -21.16
C ARG A 145 -20.69 -13.04 -20.37
N THR A 146 -20.07 -13.13 -19.20
CA THR A 146 -19.93 -14.41 -18.47
C THR A 146 -20.94 -14.60 -17.35
N ILE A 147 -21.28 -13.52 -16.64
CA ILE A 147 -22.15 -13.58 -15.45
C ILE A 147 -23.31 -12.58 -15.51
N ASP A 148 -23.58 -11.98 -16.68
CA ASP A 148 -24.65 -11.01 -16.91
C ASP A 148 -24.59 -9.81 -15.94
N ALA A 149 -23.37 -9.30 -15.73
CA ALA A 149 -23.14 -8.12 -14.90
C ALA A 149 -23.52 -6.82 -15.61
N THR A 150 -23.74 -5.75 -14.85
CA THR A 150 -23.84 -4.38 -15.39
C THR A 150 -22.48 -3.89 -15.88
N TYR A 151 -22.43 -2.83 -16.70
CA TYR A 151 -21.16 -2.33 -17.25
C TYR A 151 -20.19 -1.89 -16.14
N PHE A 152 -20.66 -1.05 -15.23
CA PHE A 152 -20.02 -0.85 -13.94
C PHE A 152 -20.54 -1.91 -12.98
N ASN A 153 -19.65 -2.63 -12.30
CA ASN A 153 -20.06 -3.69 -11.39
C ASN A 153 -18.98 -3.96 -10.33
N ALA A 154 -19.41 -4.44 -9.15
CA ALA A 154 -18.49 -4.72 -8.06
C ALA A 154 -17.53 -5.88 -8.37
N ALA A 155 -17.89 -6.85 -9.22
CA ALA A 155 -17.05 -7.99 -9.59
C ALA A 155 -15.76 -7.54 -10.30
N SER A 156 -15.86 -6.59 -11.24
CA SER A 156 -14.71 -5.98 -11.91
C SER A 156 -13.78 -5.31 -10.90
N ALA A 157 -14.35 -4.54 -9.97
CA ALA A 157 -13.57 -3.90 -8.91
C ALA A 157 -12.91 -4.93 -7.97
N ILE A 158 -13.61 -6.00 -7.59
CA ILE A 158 -13.08 -7.10 -6.77
C ILE A 158 -11.85 -7.73 -7.42
N ILE A 159 -11.91 -8.07 -8.71
CA ILE A 159 -10.80 -8.71 -9.44
C ILE A 159 -9.58 -7.79 -9.50
N VAL A 160 -9.81 -6.52 -9.82
CA VAL A 160 -8.74 -5.55 -9.99
C VAL A 160 -8.10 -5.19 -8.65
N VAL A 161 -8.90 -4.92 -7.62
CA VAL A 161 -8.39 -4.69 -6.25
C VAL A 161 -7.67 -5.94 -5.74
N ALA A 162 -8.16 -7.14 -6.05
CA ALA A 162 -7.49 -8.39 -5.69
C ALA A 162 -6.09 -8.46 -6.29
N ALA A 163 -5.94 -8.16 -7.59
CA ALA A 163 -4.64 -8.12 -8.25
C ALA A 163 -3.70 -7.07 -7.63
N MET A 164 -4.23 -5.91 -7.21
CA MET A 164 -3.44 -4.84 -6.59
C MET A 164 -2.95 -5.17 -5.18
N ILE A 165 -3.76 -5.86 -4.36
CA ILE A 165 -3.37 -6.23 -2.98
C ILE A 165 -2.62 -7.57 -2.91
N LEU A 166 -2.64 -8.36 -3.99
CA LEU A 166 -1.93 -9.63 -4.06
C LEU A 166 -0.42 -9.51 -3.74
N PRO A 167 0.35 -8.55 -4.29
CA PRO A 167 1.77 -8.41 -3.99
C PRO A 167 2.06 -8.10 -2.52
N ILE A 168 1.17 -7.36 -1.86
CA ILE A 168 1.28 -7.04 -0.42
C ILE A 168 1.20 -8.34 0.39
N ILE A 169 0.21 -9.18 0.10
CA ILE A 169 0.05 -10.47 0.78
C ILE A 169 1.24 -11.38 0.48
N VAL A 170 1.69 -11.47 -0.78
CA VAL A 170 2.81 -12.32 -1.19
C VAL A 170 4.11 -11.91 -0.52
N SER A 171 4.50 -10.65 -0.62
CA SER A 171 5.83 -10.19 -0.18
C SER A 171 5.99 -10.28 1.34
N ILE A 172 4.99 -9.80 2.09
CA ILE A 172 5.04 -9.81 3.56
C ILE A 172 4.90 -11.23 4.11
N SER A 173 4.08 -12.08 3.46
CA SER A 173 3.96 -13.49 3.87
C SER A 173 5.22 -14.30 3.54
N ASP A 174 5.91 -14.04 2.42
CA ASP A 174 7.20 -14.67 2.07
C ASP A 174 8.24 -14.39 3.16
N ASP A 175 8.34 -13.14 3.60
CA ASP A 175 9.28 -12.74 4.64
C ASP A 175 8.94 -13.38 5.99
N ALA A 176 7.64 -13.45 6.35
CA ALA A 176 7.19 -14.14 7.55
C ALA A 176 7.49 -15.65 7.55
N ILE A 177 7.33 -16.32 6.40
CA ILE A 177 7.62 -17.75 6.21
C ILE A 177 9.13 -18.03 6.33
N ARG A 178 9.95 -17.13 5.77
CA ARG A 178 11.42 -17.23 5.82
C ARG A 178 11.99 -16.95 7.20
N ALA A 179 11.32 -16.13 8.00
CA ALA A 179 11.71 -15.84 9.37
C ALA A 179 11.55 -17.05 10.32
N VAL A 180 10.84 -18.12 9.91
CA VAL A 180 10.74 -19.36 10.70
C VAL A 180 12.13 -20.01 10.83
N PRO A 181 12.61 -20.31 12.05
CA PRO A 181 13.94 -20.86 12.28
C PRO A 181 14.17 -22.18 11.52
N ARG A 182 15.39 -22.37 10.99
CA ARG A 182 15.74 -23.53 10.17
C ARG A 182 15.70 -24.83 10.97
N GLU A 183 16.05 -24.77 12.24
CA GLU A 183 16.13 -25.91 13.16
C GLU A 183 14.78 -26.62 13.28
N ILE A 184 13.69 -25.86 13.32
CA ILE A 184 12.32 -26.41 13.40
C ILE A 184 11.92 -27.06 12.07
N LYS A 185 12.36 -26.50 10.94
CA LYS A 185 12.12 -27.07 9.60
C LYS A 185 12.88 -28.38 9.41
N GLU A 186 14.16 -28.39 9.77
CA GLU A 186 15.04 -29.56 9.68
C GLU A 186 14.60 -30.67 10.64
N ALA A 187 14.18 -30.33 11.86
CA ALA A 187 13.61 -31.30 12.80
C ALA A 187 12.36 -31.99 12.23
N ALA A 188 11.46 -31.24 11.60
CA ALA A 188 10.27 -31.82 10.97
C ALA A 188 10.64 -32.78 9.84
N LEU A 189 11.60 -32.42 8.99
CA LEU A 189 12.10 -33.29 7.92
C LEU A 189 12.83 -34.53 8.48
N GLY A 190 13.60 -34.37 9.56
CA GLY A 190 14.29 -35.45 10.26
C GLY A 190 13.34 -36.49 10.88
N LEU A 191 12.13 -36.07 11.26
CA LEU A 191 11.04 -36.96 11.69
C LEU A 191 10.30 -37.66 10.53
N GLY A 192 10.79 -37.52 9.29
CA GLY A 192 10.19 -38.14 8.11
C GLY A 192 9.00 -37.38 7.53
N ALA A 193 8.81 -36.09 7.87
CA ALA A 193 7.82 -35.25 7.19
C ALA A 193 8.25 -34.95 5.75
N THR A 194 7.30 -34.91 4.83
CA THR A 194 7.54 -34.39 3.48
C THR A 194 7.76 -32.87 3.54
N ARG A 195 8.38 -32.28 2.51
CA ARG A 195 8.52 -30.81 2.47
C ARG A 195 7.16 -30.10 2.43
N TRP A 196 6.13 -30.74 1.88
CA TRP A 196 4.75 -30.24 1.93
C TRP A 196 4.18 -30.25 3.36
N GLU A 197 4.36 -31.34 4.10
CA GLU A 197 3.89 -31.43 5.48
C GLU A 197 4.67 -30.50 6.41
N MET A 198 5.98 -30.36 6.22
CA MET A 198 6.79 -29.38 6.93
C MET A 198 6.28 -27.96 6.64
N ALA A 199 6.07 -27.61 5.37
CA ALA A 199 5.57 -26.30 4.98
C ALA A 199 4.18 -25.99 5.56
N THR A 200 3.25 -26.96 5.52
CA THR A 200 1.86 -26.74 5.92
C THR A 200 1.56 -26.94 7.40
N LYS A 201 2.23 -27.89 8.07
CA LYS A 201 1.96 -28.23 9.48
C LYS A 201 2.93 -27.56 10.46
N VAL A 202 4.08 -27.07 9.98
CA VAL A 202 5.11 -26.47 10.85
C VAL A 202 5.33 -25.01 10.48
N VAL A 203 5.65 -24.73 9.21
CA VAL A 203 6.02 -23.37 8.79
C VAL A 203 4.83 -22.43 8.75
N LEU A 204 3.74 -22.77 8.04
CA LEU A 204 2.54 -21.93 7.97
C LEU A 204 1.98 -21.57 9.36
N PRO A 205 1.78 -22.54 10.30
CA PRO A 205 1.32 -22.22 11.64
C PRO A 205 2.29 -21.34 12.43
N SER A 206 3.59 -21.50 12.23
CA SER A 206 4.63 -20.67 12.87
C SER A 206 4.66 -19.25 12.30
N ALA A 207 4.42 -19.08 11.00
CA ALA A 207 4.38 -17.79 10.30
C ALA A 207 3.03 -17.05 10.41
N ARG A 208 2.03 -17.65 11.07
CA ARG A 208 0.63 -17.15 11.09
C ARG A 208 0.50 -15.67 11.48
N SER A 209 1.31 -15.17 12.40
CA SER A 209 1.23 -13.78 12.86
C SER A 209 1.68 -12.80 11.78
N GLY A 210 2.70 -13.16 11.00
CA GLY A 210 3.13 -12.35 9.86
C GLY A 210 2.15 -12.41 8.69
N ILE A 211 1.58 -13.59 8.42
CA ILE A 211 0.54 -13.75 7.38
C ILE A 211 -0.71 -12.93 7.74
N VAL A 212 -1.19 -13.01 8.99
CA VAL A 212 -2.34 -12.19 9.44
C VAL A 212 -2.04 -10.70 9.33
N ALA A 213 -0.82 -10.26 9.65
CA ALA A 213 -0.41 -8.87 9.47
C ALA A 213 -0.42 -8.44 7.99
N ALA A 214 0.07 -9.30 7.09
CA ALA A 214 0.03 -9.06 5.64
C ALA A 214 -1.41 -8.90 5.13
N VAL A 215 -2.32 -9.76 5.60
CA VAL A 215 -3.75 -9.72 5.23
C VAL A 215 -4.42 -8.45 5.78
N LEU A 216 -4.16 -8.06 7.02
CA LEU A 216 -4.74 -6.85 7.60
C LEU A 216 -4.20 -5.57 6.94
N LEU A 217 -2.93 -5.56 6.52
CA LEU A 217 -2.38 -4.46 5.72
C LEU A 217 -3.01 -4.40 4.32
N ALA A 218 -3.21 -5.56 3.68
CA ALA A 218 -3.92 -5.65 2.41
C ALA A 218 -5.38 -5.20 2.53
N LEU A 219 -6.06 -5.50 3.65
CA LEU A 219 -7.41 -4.99 3.94
C LEU A 219 -7.42 -3.47 4.05
N ALA A 220 -6.50 -2.88 4.82
CA ALA A 220 -6.39 -1.42 4.94
C ALA A 220 -6.19 -0.76 3.57
N ARG A 221 -5.39 -1.39 2.70
CA ARG A 221 -5.19 -0.94 1.32
C ARG A 221 -6.46 -1.08 0.47
N ALA A 222 -7.17 -2.20 0.55
CA ALA A 222 -8.37 -2.45 -0.24
C ALA A 222 -9.52 -1.49 0.10
N VAL A 223 -9.73 -1.21 1.40
CA VAL A 223 -10.74 -0.25 1.88
C VAL A 223 -10.43 1.17 1.41
N GLY A 224 -9.15 1.53 1.34
CA GLY A 224 -8.68 2.83 0.87
C GLY A 224 -8.50 2.95 -0.65
N GLU A 225 -8.79 1.90 -1.44
CA GLU A 225 -8.62 1.95 -2.88
C GLU A 225 -9.70 2.85 -3.50
N THR A 226 -9.26 3.81 -4.31
CA THR A 226 -10.13 4.88 -4.81
C THR A 226 -10.30 4.78 -6.30
N MET A 227 -9.25 4.99 -7.09
CA MET A 227 -9.40 5.18 -8.55
C MET A 227 -9.85 3.92 -9.27
N ALA A 228 -9.24 2.77 -8.96
CA ALA A 228 -9.64 1.51 -9.58
C ALA A 228 -11.11 1.20 -9.28
N VAL A 229 -11.55 1.50 -8.05
CA VAL A 229 -12.92 1.27 -7.60
C VAL A 229 -13.90 2.26 -8.23
N THR A 230 -13.62 3.57 -8.22
CA THR A 230 -14.46 4.58 -8.85
C THR A 230 -14.67 4.31 -10.34
N MET A 231 -13.65 3.80 -11.03
CA MET A 231 -13.74 3.47 -12.46
C MET A 231 -14.49 2.15 -12.71
N ALA A 232 -14.32 1.13 -11.87
CA ALA A 232 -14.85 -0.21 -12.12
C ALA A 232 -16.22 -0.47 -11.48
N ALA A 233 -16.40 -0.06 -10.23
CA ALA A 233 -17.57 -0.38 -9.42
C ALA A 233 -18.78 0.50 -9.73
N GLY A 234 -18.52 1.75 -10.12
CA GLY A 234 -19.53 2.76 -10.47
C GLY A 234 -19.80 3.81 -9.39
N SER A 235 -20.97 4.44 -9.50
CA SER A 235 -21.37 5.61 -8.71
C SER A 235 -22.78 5.51 -8.12
N VAL A 236 -23.49 4.40 -8.34
CA VAL A 236 -24.81 4.17 -7.76
C VAL A 236 -24.68 3.61 -6.34
N ALA A 237 -25.15 4.37 -5.36
CA ALA A 237 -25.23 3.91 -3.97
C ALA A 237 -26.49 3.08 -3.74
N ALA A 238 -26.32 1.77 -3.60
CA ALA A 238 -27.40 0.84 -3.27
C ALA A 238 -26.95 -0.17 -2.20
N LEU A 239 -27.87 -0.51 -1.29
CA LEU A 239 -27.59 -1.48 -0.23
C LEU A 239 -27.82 -2.91 -0.73
N HIS A 240 -26.80 -3.53 -1.29
CA HIS A 240 -26.80 -4.95 -1.67
C HIS A 240 -25.39 -5.56 -1.64
N PHE A 241 -25.32 -6.88 -1.74
CA PHE A 241 -24.06 -7.64 -1.80
C PHE A 241 -23.92 -8.46 -3.10
N ASP A 242 -24.75 -8.21 -4.12
CA ASP A 242 -24.60 -8.84 -5.43
C ASP A 242 -23.40 -8.23 -6.18
N PRO A 243 -22.36 -9.01 -6.54
CA PRO A 243 -21.18 -8.49 -7.22
C PRO A 243 -21.43 -8.14 -8.69
N ARG A 244 -22.55 -8.57 -9.28
CA ARG A 244 -22.89 -8.29 -10.68
C ARG A 244 -23.40 -6.87 -10.91
N LEU A 245 -23.84 -6.22 -9.83
CA LEU A 245 -24.47 -4.91 -9.87
C LEU A 245 -23.46 -3.80 -9.56
N GLU A 246 -23.81 -2.59 -9.98
CA GLU A 246 -23.08 -1.36 -9.71
C GLU A 246 -23.14 -1.02 -8.20
N VAL A 247 -22.02 -0.57 -7.63
CA VAL A 247 -21.95 -0.11 -6.23
C VAL A 247 -21.09 1.14 -6.10
N GLN A 248 -21.42 1.99 -5.12
CA GLN A 248 -20.59 3.12 -4.74
C GLN A 248 -19.91 2.85 -3.39
N THR A 249 -18.60 3.04 -3.31
CA THR A 249 -17.84 2.95 -2.04
C THR A 249 -17.69 4.31 -1.37
N LEU A 250 -17.24 4.32 -0.11
CA LEU A 250 -16.86 5.56 0.58
C LEU A 250 -15.85 6.37 -0.23
N THR A 251 -14.82 5.70 -0.77
CA THR A 251 -13.78 6.33 -1.59
C THR A 251 -14.33 6.85 -2.92
N ALA A 252 -15.22 6.10 -3.58
CA ALA A 252 -15.84 6.49 -4.85
C ALA A 252 -16.77 7.70 -4.68
N TYR A 253 -17.53 7.77 -3.57
CA TYR A 253 -18.34 8.95 -3.26
C TYR A 253 -17.47 10.20 -3.06
N ILE A 254 -16.41 10.11 -2.25
CA ILE A 254 -15.48 11.22 -2.04
C ILE A 254 -14.84 11.65 -3.37
N ALA A 255 -14.47 10.69 -4.24
CA ALA A 255 -13.96 10.99 -5.57
C ALA A 255 -15.00 11.69 -6.46
N GLN A 256 -16.28 11.28 -6.40
CA GLN A 256 -17.36 11.93 -7.14
C GLN A 256 -17.54 13.39 -6.71
N VAL A 257 -17.48 13.67 -5.40
CA VAL A 257 -17.47 15.06 -4.88
C VAL A 257 -16.30 15.85 -5.47
N ALA A 258 -15.11 15.25 -5.54
CA ALA A 258 -13.92 15.90 -6.08
C ALA A 258 -14.04 16.29 -7.56
N THR A 259 -14.82 15.53 -8.34
CA THR A 259 -14.98 15.77 -9.77
C THR A 259 -15.88 16.95 -10.12
N GLY A 260 -16.62 17.49 -9.13
CA GLY A 260 -17.60 18.55 -9.37
C GLY A 260 -18.93 18.05 -9.94
N ASP A 261 -19.10 16.73 -10.07
CA ASP A 261 -20.37 16.10 -10.47
C ASP A 261 -21.49 16.37 -9.44
N ILE A 262 -21.10 16.68 -8.20
CA ILE A 262 -22.00 17.07 -7.11
C ILE A 262 -21.92 18.59 -6.93
N PRO A 263 -23.03 19.32 -7.07
CA PRO A 263 -23.07 20.76 -6.83
C PRO A 263 -22.67 21.14 -5.38
N PRO A 264 -22.11 22.35 -5.16
CA PRO A 264 -21.83 22.84 -3.81
C PRO A 264 -23.10 22.85 -2.94
N GLY A 265 -22.99 22.33 -1.72
CA GLY A 265 -24.09 22.21 -0.78
C GLY A 265 -23.92 21.02 0.17
N PRO A 266 -25.01 20.56 0.82
CA PRO A 266 -24.98 19.47 1.80
C PRO A 266 -24.31 18.19 1.27
N ALA A 267 -24.55 17.85 0.00
CA ALA A 267 -23.96 16.68 -0.65
C ALA A 267 -22.41 16.76 -0.76
N THR A 268 -21.87 17.94 -1.04
CA THR A 268 -20.42 18.17 -1.08
C THR A 268 -19.83 18.08 0.32
N ASP A 269 -20.48 18.68 1.33
CA ASP A 269 -20.02 18.65 2.71
C ASP A 269 -20.13 17.24 3.33
N ALA A 270 -21.12 16.43 2.89
CA ALA A 270 -21.22 15.02 3.22
C ALA A 270 -19.94 14.24 2.84
N GLY A 271 -19.19 14.69 1.83
CA GLY A 271 -17.89 14.13 1.47
C GLY A 271 -16.88 14.16 2.62
N PHE A 272 -16.91 15.18 3.48
CA PHE A 272 -16.06 15.24 4.68
C PHE A 272 -16.52 14.27 5.76
N ALA A 273 -17.84 14.12 5.97
CA ALA A 273 -18.39 13.14 6.91
C ALA A 273 -18.10 11.69 6.49
N VAL A 274 -18.25 11.39 5.19
CA VAL A 274 -17.84 10.11 4.58
C VAL A 274 -16.33 9.91 4.71
N GLY A 275 -15.53 10.97 4.50
CA GLY A 275 -14.09 10.98 4.74
C GLY A 275 -13.71 10.67 6.19
N SER A 276 -14.45 11.21 7.16
CA SER A 276 -14.29 10.90 8.59
C SER A 276 -14.60 9.45 8.90
N ALA A 277 -15.69 8.91 8.36
CA ALA A 277 -16.04 7.50 8.51
C ALA A 277 -14.96 6.58 7.91
N LEU A 278 -14.47 6.90 6.71
CA LEU A 278 -13.37 6.17 6.06
C LEU A 278 -12.07 6.25 6.87
N PHE A 279 -11.72 7.43 7.41
CA PHE A 279 -10.56 7.61 8.27
C PHE A 279 -10.66 6.73 9.53
N VAL A 280 -11.79 6.77 10.22
CA VAL A 280 -12.03 5.94 11.41
C VAL A 280 -11.94 4.46 11.06
N LEU A 281 -12.60 4.01 9.98
CA LEU A 281 -12.59 2.62 9.54
C LEU A 281 -11.15 2.12 9.26
N THR A 282 -10.39 2.87 8.46
CA THR A 282 -9.02 2.49 8.10
C THR A 282 -8.05 2.58 9.27
N TYR A 283 -8.21 3.59 10.13
CA TYR A 283 -7.43 3.72 11.36
C TYR A 283 -7.69 2.55 12.33
N SER A 284 -8.95 2.12 12.47
CA SER A 284 -9.31 0.94 13.26
C SER A 284 -8.67 -0.34 12.71
N VAL A 285 -8.74 -0.57 11.39
CA VAL A 285 -8.08 -1.72 10.75
C VAL A 285 -6.56 -1.69 10.99
N ASN A 286 -5.93 -0.53 10.87
CA ASN A 286 -4.49 -0.38 11.10
C ASN A 286 -4.09 -0.66 12.56
N ILE A 287 -4.86 -0.16 13.54
CA ILE A 287 -4.62 -0.47 14.96
C ILE A 287 -4.73 -1.98 15.20
N LEU A 288 -5.73 -2.65 14.62
CA LEU A 288 -5.89 -4.10 14.74
C LEU A 288 -4.71 -4.85 14.11
N ALA A 289 -4.23 -4.40 12.94
CA ALA A 289 -3.05 -4.95 12.26
C ALA A 289 -1.78 -4.88 13.13
N VAL A 290 -1.50 -3.70 13.68
CA VAL A 290 -0.33 -3.46 14.54
C VAL A 290 -0.48 -4.17 15.90
N GLY A 291 -1.70 -4.24 16.44
CA GLY A 291 -1.99 -4.96 17.67
C GLY A 291 -1.78 -6.48 17.54
N ALA A 292 -2.19 -7.06 16.41
CA ALA A 292 -2.07 -8.49 16.14
C ALA A 292 -0.61 -8.98 16.07
N THR A 293 0.31 -8.13 15.61
CA THR A 293 1.75 -8.45 15.50
C THR A 293 2.46 -8.38 16.85
N ARG A 294 2.14 -7.40 17.71
CA ARG A 294 2.81 -7.21 19.00
C ARG A 294 2.43 -8.26 20.06
N LYS A 295 1.21 -8.77 20.04
CA LYS A 295 0.63 -9.52 21.18
C LYS A 295 1.10 -10.98 21.36
N ARG A 296 2.13 -11.46 20.63
CA ARG A 296 2.51 -12.90 20.67
C ARG A 296 3.99 -13.24 20.88
N LEU A 297 4.86 -12.25 21.15
CA LEU A 297 6.29 -12.50 21.38
C LEU A 297 6.71 -12.79 22.84
N GLY A 298 5.80 -12.99 23.82
CA GLY A 298 6.32 -13.29 25.17
C GLY A 298 5.40 -13.80 26.30
N ALA A 299 4.07 -13.81 26.20
CA ALA A 299 3.27 -13.90 27.45
C ALA A 299 2.64 -15.27 27.80
N ASN A 300 2.60 -16.26 26.90
CA ASN A 300 1.75 -17.46 27.15
C ASN A 300 2.42 -18.83 26.97
N ARG A 301 3.75 -18.88 26.81
CA ARG A 301 4.47 -20.17 26.73
C ARG A 301 4.46 -20.95 28.06
N GLY A 302 4.47 -20.27 29.22
CA GLY A 302 4.58 -20.94 30.52
C GLY A 302 3.34 -21.76 30.92
N LYS A 303 2.14 -21.18 30.82
CA LYS A 303 0.91 -21.82 31.34
C LYS A 303 0.37 -22.93 30.45
N MET A 304 0.47 -22.80 29.12
CA MET A 304 -0.04 -23.82 28.21
C MET A 304 0.94 -24.97 28.01
N ALA A 305 2.27 -24.70 28.07
CA ALA A 305 3.26 -25.76 28.08
C ALA A 305 3.23 -26.57 29.38
N SER A 306 3.01 -25.92 30.54
CA SER A 306 2.85 -26.65 31.81
C SER A 306 1.56 -27.48 31.84
N LEU A 307 0.46 -26.96 31.31
CA LEU A 307 -0.80 -27.69 31.20
C LEU A 307 -0.69 -28.88 30.23
N LEU A 308 -0.08 -28.69 29.06
CA LEU A 308 0.13 -29.77 28.08
C LEU A 308 1.12 -30.82 28.60
N PHE A 309 2.15 -30.42 29.35
CA PHE A 309 3.07 -31.34 30.02
C PHE A 309 2.36 -32.16 31.10
N GLN A 310 1.54 -31.53 31.94
CA GLN A 310 0.74 -32.24 32.95
C GLN A 310 -0.27 -33.20 32.34
N ILE A 311 -0.93 -32.82 31.25
CA ILE A 311 -1.86 -33.70 30.52
C ILE A 311 -1.09 -34.87 29.89
N LYS A 312 0.07 -34.63 29.27
CA LYS A 312 0.88 -35.68 28.64
C LYS A 312 1.39 -36.71 29.65
N VAL A 313 1.81 -36.26 30.83
CA VAL A 313 2.25 -37.12 31.95
C VAL A 313 1.08 -37.92 32.54
N LYS A 314 -0.11 -37.32 32.67
CA LYS A 314 -1.32 -38.06 33.08
C LYS A 314 -1.76 -39.08 32.04
N LEU A 315 -1.66 -38.75 30.76
CA LEU A 315 -2.05 -39.64 29.67
C LEU A 315 -1.08 -40.80 29.50
N SER A 316 0.24 -40.58 29.69
CA SER A 316 1.24 -41.66 29.64
C SER A 316 1.04 -42.65 30.79
N MET A 317 0.70 -42.18 32.00
CA MET A 317 0.35 -43.05 33.12
C MET A 317 -0.95 -43.84 32.91
N ILE A 318 -1.90 -43.31 32.14
CA ILE A 318 -3.14 -44.02 31.79
C ILE A 318 -2.88 -45.04 30.66
N LEU A 319 -2.02 -44.69 29.70
CA LEU A 319 -1.67 -45.56 28.57
C LEU A 319 -0.80 -46.75 29.00
N GLU A 320 0.17 -46.56 29.91
CA GLU A 320 0.95 -47.67 30.50
C GLU A 320 0.08 -48.64 31.33
N ARG A 321 -1.05 -48.16 31.86
CA ARG A 321 -2.00 -48.97 32.62
C ARG A 321 -2.99 -49.74 31.72
N ILE A 322 -3.06 -49.41 30.44
CA ILE A 322 -3.92 -50.03 29.43
C ILE A 322 -3.13 -50.94 28.48
N SER A 323 -1.81 -50.72 28.31
CA SER A 323 -0.95 -51.58 27.51
C SER A 323 -0.40 -52.76 28.32
N GLY A 324 -1.29 -53.66 28.72
CA GLY A 324 -0.91 -55.06 28.89
C GLY A 324 -0.69 -55.67 27.50
N ASP A 325 0.49 -56.25 27.30
CA ASP A 325 0.91 -57.13 26.21
C ASP A 325 0.40 -56.78 24.80
N ILE A 326 1.07 -55.80 24.18
CA ILE A 326 1.16 -55.76 22.71
C ILE A 326 2.59 -56.14 22.35
N GLU A 327 2.76 -57.42 22.04
CA GLU A 327 3.97 -57.97 21.42
C GLU A 327 4.16 -57.26 20.08
N TYR A 328 5.07 -56.29 20.02
CA TYR A 328 5.46 -55.62 18.80
C TYR A 328 6.23 -56.63 17.95
N ASN A 329 5.53 -57.32 17.05
CA ASN A 329 6.14 -58.03 15.94
C ASN A 329 6.83 -57.00 15.03
N LEU A 330 8.10 -56.71 15.34
CA LEU A 330 9.05 -56.00 14.51
C LEU A 330 9.45 -56.89 13.34
N THR A 331 8.50 -57.25 12.46
CA THR A 331 8.89 -57.51 11.07
C THR A 331 9.37 -56.18 10.53
N GLN A 332 10.69 -55.99 10.59
CA GLN A 332 11.41 -54.86 10.00
C GLN A 332 11.02 -54.74 8.52
N SER A 333 9.95 -54.00 8.22
CA SER A 333 9.78 -53.44 6.89
C SER A 333 10.95 -52.49 6.71
N ASN A 334 11.90 -52.89 5.86
CA ASN A 334 13.13 -52.15 5.59
C ASN A 334 12.82 -50.64 5.47
N PRO A 335 13.34 -49.78 6.38
CA PRO A 335 12.99 -48.35 6.45
C PRO A 335 13.38 -47.58 5.18
N PHE A 336 14.17 -48.18 4.30
CA PHE A 336 14.55 -47.64 3.00
C PHE A 336 13.55 -47.98 1.88
N ILE A 337 12.57 -48.87 2.12
CA ILE A 337 11.53 -49.21 1.14
C ILE A 337 10.28 -48.37 1.43
N PRO A 338 9.93 -47.41 0.56
CA PRO A 338 8.79 -46.53 0.79
C PRO A 338 7.49 -47.34 0.79
N THR A 339 6.67 -47.16 1.82
CA THR A 339 5.35 -47.78 1.89
C THR A 339 4.40 -47.16 0.84
N LYS A 340 3.28 -47.85 0.53
CA LYS A 340 2.21 -47.26 -0.33
C LYS A 340 1.73 -45.91 0.20
N TYR A 341 1.73 -45.74 1.53
CA TYR A 341 1.38 -44.50 2.20
C TYR A 341 2.41 -43.39 1.96
N ASP A 342 3.71 -43.71 2.00
CA ASP A 342 4.78 -42.76 1.69
C ASP A 342 4.76 -42.32 0.21
N LEU A 343 4.46 -43.24 -0.70
CA LEU A 343 4.25 -42.93 -2.11
C LEU A 343 3.05 -42.00 -2.34
N PHE A 344 1.94 -42.23 -1.62
CA PHE A 344 0.78 -41.34 -1.64
C PHE A 344 1.12 -39.94 -1.11
N ARG A 345 1.83 -39.84 0.02
CA ARG A 345 2.32 -38.57 0.58
C ARG A 345 3.21 -37.80 -0.41
N ARG A 346 4.14 -38.48 -1.09
CA ARG A 346 5.01 -37.88 -2.11
C ARG A 346 4.25 -37.45 -3.37
N ARG A 347 3.25 -38.23 -3.82
CA ARG A 347 2.38 -37.82 -4.94
C ARG A 347 1.55 -36.59 -4.57
N LYS A 348 0.98 -36.56 -3.38
CA LYS A 348 0.26 -35.40 -2.83
C LYS A 348 1.17 -34.16 -2.78
N GLU A 349 2.42 -34.30 -2.32
CA GLU A 349 3.41 -33.21 -2.32
C GLU A 349 3.63 -32.64 -3.73
N LYS A 350 3.81 -33.49 -4.75
CA LYS A 350 3.99 -33.00 -6.13
C LYS A 350 2.80 -32.19 -6.63
N VAL A 351 1.58 -32.70 -6.41
CA VAL A 351 0.34 -32.02 -6.81
C VAL A 351 0.18 -30.70 -6.05
N SER A 352 0.36 -30.72 -4.73
CA SER A 352 0.24 -29.52 -3.91
C SER A 352 1.29 -28.46 -4.24
N ARG A 353 2.54 -28.86 -4.53
CA ARG A 353 3.55 -27.92 -5.05
C ARG A 353 3.15 -27.28 -6.36
N PHE A 354 2.59 -28.07 -7.28
CA PHE A 354 2.15 -27.57 -8.57
C PHE A 354 1.03 -26.54 -8.41
N ILE A 355 0.02 -26.84 -7.58
CA ILE A 355 -1.08 -25.91 -7.27
C ILE A 355 -0.53 -24.60 -6.69
N VAL A 356 0.35 -24.69 -5.69
CA VAL A 356 0.91 -23.50 -5.04
C VAL A 356 1.84 -22.72 -5.98
N ALA A 357 2.54 -23.38 -6.91
CA ALA A 357 3.29 -22.69 -7.96
C ALA A 357 2.36 -21.98 -8.97
N SER A 358 1.23 -22.60 -9.34
CA SER A 358 0.27 -22.05 -10.29
C SER A 358 -0.33 -20.71 -9.86
N SER A 359 -0.43 -20.42 -8.55
CA SER A 359 -0.97 -19.15 -8.07
C SER A 359 -0.13 -17.93 -8.47
N LEU A 360 1.19 -18.09 -8.66
CA LEU A 360 2.07 -17.03 -9.18
C LEU A 360 1.76 -16.70 -10.64
N PHE A 361 1.34 -17.70 -11.42
CA PHE A 361 0.99 -17.50 -12.83
C PHE A 361 -0.31 -16.72 -12.99
N VAL A 362 -1.23 -16.75 -12.02
CA VAL A 362 -2.46 -15.93 -12.08
C VAL A 362 -2.10 -14.44 -12.04
N GLY A 363 -1.25 -14.01 -11.11
CA GLY A 363 -0.78 -12.62 -11.04
C GLY A 363 0.04 -12.22 -12.26
N LEU A 364 0.92 -13.10 -12.75
CA LEU A 364 1.68 -12.86 -13.98
C LEU A 364 0.79 -12.76 -15.22
N ALA A 365 -0.22 -13.62 -15.35
CA ALA A 365 -1.16 -13.57 -16.47
C ALA A 365 -1.97 -12.27 -16.44
N PHE A 366 -2.45 -11.85 -15.27
CA PHE A 366 -3.11 -10.55 -15.12
C PHE A 366 -2.20 -9.41 -15.58
N LEU A 367 -0.94 -9.39 -15.15
CA LEU A 367 0.05 -8.38 -15.55
C LEU A 367 0.27 -8.37 -17.07
N LEU A 368 0.48 -9.54 -17.67
CA LEU A 368 0.77 -9.65 -19.10
C LEU A 368 -0.44 -9.21 -19.95
N ILE A 369 -1.65 -9.65 -19.59
CA ILE A 369 -2.87 -9.26 -20.30
C ILE A 369 -3.09 -7.74 -20.17
N LEU A 370 -2.87 -7.18 -18.98
CA LEU A 370 -2.96 -5.73 -18.76
C LEU A 370 -1.97 -4.97 -19.64
N LEU A 371 -0.69 -5.36 -19.64
CA LEU A 371 0.34 -4.69 -20.43
C LEU A 371 0.08 -4.82 -21.93
N GLN A 372 -0.31 -6.01 -22.39
CA GLN A 372 -0.66 -6.26 -23.78
C GLN A 372 -1.83 -5.37 -24.23
N THR A 373 -2.91 -5.32 -23.44
CA THR A 373 -4.09 -4.50 -23.75
C THR A 373 -3.72 -3.03 -23.93
N ILE A 374 -2.90 -2.49 -23.00
CA ILE A 374 -2.48 -1.10 -23.03
C ILE A 374 -1.57 -0.83 -24.23
N LEU A 375 -0.67 -1.75 -24.57
CA LEU A 375 0.22 -1.61 -25.73
C LEU A 375 -0.59 -1.63 -27.04
N GLU A 376 -1.49 -2.60 -27.20
CA GLU A 376 -2.30 -2.74 -28.42
C GLU A 376 -3.22 -1.53 -28.64
N THR A 377 -3.89 -1.06 -27.58
CA THR A 377 -4.83 0.06 -27.67
C THR A 377 -4.09 1.41 -27.74
N GLY A 378 -3.00 1.56 -26.99
CA GLY A 378 -2.35 2.85 -26.80
C GLY A 378 -1.31 3.23 -27.85
N LEU A 379 -0.62 2.25 -28.48
CA LEU A 379 0.49 2.55 -29.39
C LEU A 379 0.05 3.31 -30.65
N ALA A 380 -1.15 3.00 -31.15
CA ALA A 380 -1.68 3.63 -32.36
C ALA A 380 -1.99 5.13 -32.18
N GLY A 381 -2.30 5.57 -30.96
CA GLY A 381 -2.64 6.96 -30.65
C GLY A 381 -1.46 7.86 -30.28
N ILE A 382 -0.21 7.34 -30.26
CA ILE A 382 0.98 8.14 -29.94
C ILE A 382 1.55 8.74 -31.22
N ASP A 383 1.34 10.03 -31.41
CA ASP A 383 2.02 10.84 -32.42
C ASP A 383 2.60 12.14 -31.82
N LEU A 384 3.36 12.90 -32.62
CA LEU A 384 3.96 14.15 -32.16
C LEU A 384 2.91 15.20 -31.78
N GLN A 385 1.76 15.19 -32.46
CA GLN A 385 0.67 16.12 -32.22
C GLN A 385 0.03 15.84 -30.86
N PHE A 386 -0.24 14.59 -30.53
CA PHE A 386 -0.73 14.12 -29.25
C PHE A 386 0.22 14.48 -28.10
N LEU A 387 1.54 14.32 -28.31
CA LEU A 387 2.53 14.65 -27.27
C LEU A 387 2.68 16.16 -27.02
N THR A 388 2.33 17.02 -27.97
CA THR A 388 2.61 18.47 -27.90
C THR A 388 1.35 19.33 -27.75
N ASN A 389 0.22 18.91 -28.30
CA ASN A 389 -1.04 19.66 -28.24
C ASN A 389 -1.63 19.70 -26.82
N PHE A 390 -2.55 20.65 -26.65
CA PHE A 390 -3.32 20.84 -25.43
C PHE A 390 -4.48 19.82 -25.36
N PRO A 391 -4.94 19.46 -24.14
CA PRO A 391 -6.16 18.66 -23.98
C PRO A 391 -7.36 19.35 -24.64
N SER A 392 -8.11 18.58 -25.43
CA SER A 392 -9.27 19.07 -26.19
C SER A 392 -10.50 18.19 -25.97
N TYR A 393 -11.67 18.79 -26.14
CA TYR A 393 -12.96 18.07 -26.19
C TYR A 393 -13.20 17.37 -27.54
N ARG A 394 -12.30 17.60 -28.50
CA ARG A 394 -12.30 16.93 -29.81
C ARG A 394 -11.15 15.93 -29.85
N ALA A 395 -11.47 14.65 -30.02
CA ALA A 395 -10.49 13.56 -29.92
C ALA A 395 -9.37 13.66 -30.98
N ASP A 396 -9.68 14.16 -32.18
CA ASP A 396 -8.75 14.36 -33.30
C ASP A 396 -7.67 15.41 -33.04
N GLN A 397 -7.90 16.31 -32.08
CA GLN A 397 -6.99 17.42 -31.77
C GLN A 397 -6.44 17.37 -30.35
N ALA A 398 -6.89 16.41 -29.55
CA ALA A 398 -6.53 16.31 -28.14
C ALA A 398 -5.06 15.86 -27.99
N GLY A 399 -4.30 16.60 -27.19
CA GLY A 399 -2.97 16.20 -26.77
C GLY A 399 -2.79 16.24 -25.24
N ILE A 400 -1.60 15.83 -24.80
CA ILE A 400 -1.21 15.71 -23.40
C ILE A 400 0.06 16.50 -23.04
N GLY A 401 0.54 17.38 -23.92
CA GLY A 401 1.77 18.14 -23.69
C GLY A 401 1.78 18.91 -22.36
N PRO A 402 0.76 19.73 -22.08
CA PRO A 402 0.58 20.41 -20.80
C PRO A 402 0.54 19.49 -19.58
N THR A 403 -0.07 18.32 -19.71
CA THR A 403 -0.26 17.33 -18.63
C THR A 403 1.03 16.59 -18.31
N ILE A 404 1.89 16.35 -19.31
CA ILE A 404 3.25 15.82 -19.10
C ILE A 404 4.05 16.84 -18.26
N TRP A 405 4.08 18.10 -18.68
CA TRP A 405 4.79 19.16 -17.97
C TRP A 405 4.23 19.40 -16.57
N GLY A 406 2.90 19.42 -16.42
CA GLY A 406 2.24 19.52 -15.12
C GLY A 406 2.64 18.39 -14.17
N SER A 407 2.73 17.15 -14.67
CA SER A 407 3.17 16.00 -13.87
C SER A 407 4.63 16.11 -13.45
N LEU A 408 5.52 16.52 -14.36
CA LEU A 408 6.94 16.71 -14.08
C LEU A 408 7.19 17.78 -13.01
N TRP A 409 6.54 18.94 -13.15
CA TRP A 409 6.62 20.02 -12.17
C TRP A 409 6.04 19.61 -10.81
N LEU A 410 4.90 18.92 -10.81
CA LEU A 410 4.25 18.45 -9.61
C LEU A 410 5.16 17.51 -8.80
N ILE A 411 5.78 16.54 -9.46
CA ILE A 411 6.68 15.57 -8.82
C ILE A 411 7.96 16.26 -8.34
N THR A 412 8.51 17.16 -9.15
CA THR A 412 9.73 17.89 -8.80
C THR A 412 9.53 18.70 -7.53
N LEU A 413 8.44 19.46 -7.43
CA LEU A 413 8.10 20.23 -6.22
C LEU A 413 7.74 19.31 -5.05
N THR A 414 7.00 18.22 -5.30
CA THR A 414 6.69 17.22 -4.27
C THR A 414 7.97 16.69 -3.62
N MET A 415 8.96 16.31 -4.42
CA MET A 415 10.25 15.80 -3.92
C MET A 415 11.10 16.89 -3.28
N LEU A 416 11.02 18.13 -3.77
CA LEU A 416 11.71 19.28 -3.17
C LEU A 416 11.28 19.49 -1.71
N PHE A 417 10.00 19.28 -1.38
CA PHE A 417 9.51 19.38 -0.01
C PHE A 417 9.64 18.07 0.78
N ALA A 418 9.24 16.95 0.19
CA ALA A 418 9.13 15.68 0.89
C ALA A 418 10.49 15.04 1.19
N LEU A 419 11.47 15.14 0.28
CA LEU A 419 12.76 14.47 0.45
C LEU A 419 13.59 15.08 1.59
N PRO A 420 13.81 16.40 1.68
CA PRO A 420 14.55 16.99 2.79
C PRO A 420 13.84 16.77 4.13
N ALA A 421 12.51 16.92 4.16
CA ALA A 421 11.70 16.68 5.35
C ALA A 421 11.76 15.22 5.81
N GLY A 422 11.58 14.28 4.89
CA GLY A 422 11.56 12.85 5.20
C GLY A 422 12.94 12.32 5.62
N VAL A 423 13.99 12.70 4.91
CA VAL A 423 15.37 12.34 5.28
C VAL A 423 15.75 12.97 6.62
N GLY A 424 15.41 14.25 6.83
CA GLY A 424 15.66 14.94 8.09
C GLY A 424 14.95 14.29 9.29
N ALA A 425 13.67 13.93 9.11
CA ALA A 425 12.88 13.22 10.10
C ALA A 425 13.48 11.84 10.43
N ALA A 426 13.87 11.05 9.42
CA ALA A 426 14.48 9.74 9.63
C ALA A 426 15.82 9.81 10.35
N VAL A 427 16.67 10.78 9.99
CA VAL A 427 17.95 11.03 10.67
C VAL A 427 17.71 11.41 12.13
N TYR A 428 16.73 12.28 12.41
CA TYR A 428 16.35 12.60 13.78
C TYR A 428 15.93 11.36 14.55
N LEU A 429 14.93 10.64 14.07
CA LEU A 429 14.30 9.54 14.79
C LEU A 429 15.24 8.37 15.03
N THR A 430 16.20 8.13 14.11
CA THR A 430 17.11 6.99 14.14
C THR A 430 18.41 7.27 14.89
N GLU A 431 19.03 8.44 14.68
CA GLU A 431 20.40 8.68 15.16
C GLU A 431 20.46 9.68 16.33
N LEU A 432 19.50 10.58 16.45
CA LEU A 432 19.56 11.71 17.40
C LEU A 432 18.51 11.63 18.52
N ALA A 433 17.33 11.10 18.22
CA ALA A 433 16.22 11.05 19.14
C ALA A 433 16.51 10.05 20.27
N PRO A 434 16.39 10.45 21.55
CA PRO A 434 16.52 9.52 22.66
C PRO A 434 15.44 8.45 22.59
N GLU A 435 15.74 7.25 23.09
CA GLU A 435 14.72 6.24 23.32
C GLU A 435 13.77 6.76 24.42
N GLY A 436 12.52 7.03 24.05
CA GLY A 436 11.56 7.65 24.95
C GLY A 436 10.16 7.76 24.36
N VAL A 437 9.22 8.24 25.16
CA VAL A 437 7.80 8.35 24.79
C VAL A 437 7.61 9.24 23.56
N LEU A 438 8.36 10.35 23.46
CA LEU A 438 8.28 11.27 22.32
C LEU A 438 8.71 10.60 21.01
N ASN A 439 9.84 9.90 20.98
CA ASN A 439 10.30 9.19 19.77
C ASN A 439 9.28 8.10 19.36
N GLN A 440 8.77 7.34 20.34
CA GLN A 440 7.73 6.35 20.07
C GLN A 440 6.43 6.98 19.56
N PHE A 441 6.05 8.15 20.07
CA PHE A 441 4.89 8.90 19.61
C PHE A 441 5.07 9.35 18.16
N LEU A 442 6.19 10.01 17.82
CA LEU A 442 6.49 10.44 16.45
C LEU A 442 6.48 9.26 15.46
N ARG A 443 7.10 8.14 15.82
CA ARG A 443 7.11 6.91 14.99
C ARG A 443 5.72 6.33 14.80
N ARG A 444 4.88 6.28 15.84
CA ARG A 444 3.48 5.82 15.74
C ARG A 444 2.66 6.76 14.85
N THR A 445 2.86 8.07 14.98
CA THR A 445 2.19 9.06 14.14
C THR A 445 2.55 8.89 12.67
N LEU A 446 3.82 8.68 12.34
CA LEU A 446 4.26 8.35 10.97
C LEU A 446 3.65 7.05 10.43
N GLN A 447 3.60 6.00 11.25
CA GLN A 447 2.97 4.72 10.88
C GLN A 447 1.46 4.87 10.64
N ASN A 448 0.80 5.68 11.45
CA ASN A 448 -0.61 5.99 11.29
C ASN A 448 -0.86 6.84 10.03
N LEU A 449 0.01 7.83 9.77
CA LEU A 449 -0.06 8.69 8.59
C LEU A 449 0.07 7.86 7.29
N ALA A 450 0.94 6.85 7.28
CA ALA A 450 1.10 5.94 6.15
C ALA A 450 -0.15 5.09 5.85
N ALA A 451 -1.03 4.90 6.84
CA ALA A 451 -2.25 4.11 6.73
C ALA A 451 -3.47 4.94 6.28
N VAL A 452 -3.33 6.27 6.20
CA VAL A 452 -4.42 7.16 5.79
C VAL A 452 -4.73 6.96 4.29
N PRO A 453 -6.00 6.75 3.92
CA PRO A 453 -6.39 6.67 2.51
C PRO A 453 -5.99 7.90 1.70
N SER A 454 -5.45 7.68 0.49
CA SER A 454 -4.84 8.76 -0.30
C SER A 454 -5.83 9.87 -0.69
N ILE A 455 -7.11 9.54 -0.85
CA ILE A 455 -8.19 10.52 -1.10
C ILE A 455 -8.37 11.54 0.03
N ILE A 456 -8.06 11.16 1.29
CA ILE A 456 -8.17 12.06 2.45
C ILE A 456 -7.11 13.15 2.38
N PHE A 457 -5.91 12.85 1.88
CA PHE A 457 -4.90 13.88 1.65
C PHE A 457 -5.41 14.92 0.65
N GLY A 458 -6.18 14.52 -0.37
CA GLY A 458 -6.82 15.44 -1.30
C GLY A 458 -7.81 16.40 -0.65
N LEU A 459 -8.66 15.90 0.28
CA LEU A 459 -9.54 16.75 1.09
C LEU A 459 -8.75 17.78 1.91
N VAL A 460 -7.64 17.36 2.53
CA VAL A 460 -6.75 18.28 3.26
C VAL A 460 -6.13 19.30 2.32
N GLY A 461 -5.65 18.88 1.15
CA GLY A 461 -5.10 19.77 0.15
C GLY A 461 -6.06 20.88 -0.26
N LEU A 462 -7.31 20.52 -0.55
CA LEU A 462 -8.35 21.47 -0.89
C LEU A 462 -8.71 22.39 0.29
N TYR A 463 -8.93 21.81 1.47
CA TYR A 463 -9.41 22.58 2.62
C TYR A 463 -8.32 23.49 3.22
N VAL A 464 -7.13 22.95 3.45
CA VAL A 464 -6.03 23.64 4.13
C VAL A 464 -5.22 24.48 3.14
N PHE A 465 -4.64 23.86 2.12
CA PHE A 465 -3.71 24.59 1.24
C PHE A 465 -4.45 25.50 0.26
N SER A 466 -5.50 25.00 -0.39
CA SER A 466 -6.24 25.79 -1.38
C SER A 466 -7.11 26.88 -0.73
N ARG A 467 -7.95 26.53 0.25
CA ARG A 467 -8.92 27.47 0.84
C ARG A 467 -8.35 28.25 2.03
N MET A 468 -7.85 27.57 3.06
CA MET A 468 -7.42 28.24 4.30
C MET A 468 -6.16 29.10 4.12
N PHE A 469 -5.16 28.64 3.38
CA PHE A 469 -3.98 29.44 3.03
C PHE A 469 -4.12 30.25 1.74
N GLY A 470 -5.21 30.08 1.00
CA GLY A 470 -5.50 30.86 -0.20
C GLY A 470 -4.60 30.55 -1.40
N PHE A 471 -3.95 29.38 -1.46
CA PHE A 471 -3.11 29.01 -2.62
C PHE A 471 -3.92 28.58 -3.85
N GLY A 472 -5.26 28.43 -3.73
CA GLY A 472 -6.12 28.01 -4.84
C GLY A 472 -5.83 26.59 -5.34
N LEU A 473 -6.44 26.22 -6.47
CA LEU A 473 -6.21 24.95 -7.17
C LEU A 473 -4.91 25.03 -7.98
N SER A 474 -3.79 25.17 -7.27
CA SER A 474 -2.47 25.45 -7.84
C SER A 474 -1.52 24.27 -7.75
N LEU A 475 -0.46 24.33 -8.55
CA LEU A 475 0.65 23.38 -8.52
C LEU A 475 1.29 23.27 -7.12
N LEU A 476 1.39 24.38 -6.38
CA LEU A 476 1.89 24.38 -5.01
C LEU A 476 0.97 23.57 -4.08
N THR A 477 -0.35 23.84 -4.12
CA THR A 477 -1.35 23.05 -3.37
C THR A 477 -1.23 21.57 -3.66
N GLY A 478 -1.14 21.19 -4.95
CA GLY A 478 -0.95 19.80 -5.37
C GLY A 478 0.34 19.17 -4.81
N SER A 479 1.46 19.89 -4.94
CA SER A 479 2.77 19.40 -4.52
C SER A 479 2.90 19.23 -3.00
N LEU A 480 2.34 20.15 -2.20
CA LEU A 480 2.33 20.03 -0.74
C LEU A 480 1.43 18.89 -0.27
N THR A 481 0.30 18.68 -0.96
CA THR A 481 -0.63 17.57 -0.69
C THR A 481 0.05 16.22 -0.91
N LEU A 482 0.72 16.05 -2.05
CA LEU A 482 1.48 14.83 -2.34
C LEU A 482 2.70 14.70 -1.43
N ALA A 483 3.38 15.79 -1.09
CA ALA A 483 4.53 15.75 -0.20
C ALA A 483 4.14 15.21 1.18
N MET A 484 3.00 15.64 1.70
CA MET A 484 2.44 15.14 2.96
C MET A 484 2.12 13.63 2.91
N MET A 485 1.57 13.16 1.79
CA MET A 485 1.25 11.73 1.59
C MET A 485 2.50 10.86 1.48
N VAL A 486 3.53 11.34 0.79
CA VAL A 486 4.75 10.56 0.49
C VAL A 486 5.78 10.64 1.61
N LEU A 487 5.72 11.67 2.46
CA LEU A 487 6.58 11.87 3.62
C LEU A 487 6.82 10.60 4.45
N PRO A 488 5.79 9.87 4.95
CA PRO A 488 6.03 8.69 5.78
C PRO A 488 6.77 7.57 5.04
N MET A 489 6.57 7.41 3.73
CA MET A 489 7.29 6.43 2.92
C MET A 489 8.79 6.78 2.82
N ILE A 490 9.12 8.05 2.60
CA ILE A 490 10.52 8.51 2.58
C ILE A 490 11.16 8.31 3.95
N VAL A 491 10.44 8.60 5.04
CA VAL A 491 10.98 8.40 6.39
C VAL A 491 11.33 6.93 6.62
N VAL A 492 10.39 6.00 6.44
CA VAL A 492 10.61 4.57 6.70
C VAL A 492 11.77 4.01 5.86
N THR A 493 11.78 4.30 4.56
CA THR A 493 12.85 3.81 3.66
C THR A 493 14.21 4.43 3.98
N THR A 494 14.25 5.69 4.43
CA THR A 494 15.49 6.33 4.88
C THR A 494 15.97 5.73 6.21
N GLU A 495 15.08 5.43 7.17
CA GLU A 495 15.46 4.78 8.43
C GLU A 495 16.09 3.40 8.18
N GLU A 496 15.50 2.60 7.30
CA GLU A 496 16.06 1.30 6.90
C GLU A 496 17.45 1.45 6.27
N ALA A 497 17.63 2.46 5.41
CA ALA A 497 18.91 2.76 4.79
C ALA A 497 19.98 3.18 5.81
N LEU A 498 19.61 3.96 6.84
CA LEU A 498 20.50 4.36 7.92
C LEU A 498 20.89 3.16 8.79
N LEU A 499 19.91 2.33 9.17
CA LEU A 499 20.11 1.14 10.01
C LEU A 499 20.95 0.06 9.31
N ALA A 500 20.94 0.01 7.98
CA ALA A 500 21.77 -0.90 7.19
C ALA A 500 23.28 -0.56 7.27
N VAL A 501 23.64 0.67 7.62
CA VAL A 501 25.06 1.04 7.81
C VAL A 501 25.59 0.35 9.08
N PRO A 502 26.74 -0.36 9.03
CA PRO A 502 27.31 -1.05 10.18
C PRO A 502 27.52 -0.13 11.38
N LYS A 503 27.23 -0.65 12.59
CA LYS A 503 27.42 0.11 13.84
C LYS A 503 28.88 0.49 14.09
N SER A 504 29.83 -0.30 13.59
CA SER A 504 31.27 -0.03 13.70
C SER A 504 31.70 1.34 13.19
N PHE A 505 31.05 1.89 12.15
CA PHE A 505 31.32 3.26 11.68
C PHE A 505 30.98 4.32 12.72
N ARG A 506 29.89 4.11 13.47
CA ARG A 506 29.44 5.03 14.54
C ARG A 506 30.39 4.93 15.73
N ASP A 507 30.68 3.70 16.15
CA ASP A 507 31.53 3.44 17.31
C ASP A 507 32.98 3.91 17.06
N ALA A 508 33.52 3.70 15.86
CA ALA A 508 34.84 4.19 15.49
C ALA A 508 34.91 5.73 15.46
N ALA A 509 33.91 6.40 14.87
CA ALA A 509 33.85 7.85 14.83
C ALA A 509 33.74 8.46 16.24
N LEU A 510 32.87 7.92 17.09
CA LEU A 510 32.74 8.34 18.49
C LEU A 510 34.02 8.03 19.28
N GLY A 511 34.67 6.90 19.02
CA GLY A 511 35.91 6.47 19.67
C GLY A 511 37.10 7.40 19.42
N VAL A 512 37.14 8.08 18.28
CA VAL A 512 38.15 9.13 17.98
C VAL A 512 37.72 10.53 18.42
N GLY A 513 36.62 10.65 19.17
CA GLY A 513 36.12 11.91 19.72
C GLY A 513 35.21 12.72 18.79
N ALA A 514 34.72 12.14 17.68
CA ALA A 514 33.72 12.81 16.86
C ALA A 514 32.38 12.91 17.60
N THR A 515 31.63 13.99 17.36
CA THR A 515 30.25 14.11 17.84
C THR A 515 29.31 13.15 17.10
N ARG A 516 28.17 12.82 17.71
CA ARG A 516 27.11 12.03 17.03
C ARG A 516 26.73 12.64 15.67
N TRP A 517 26.59 13.97 15.58
CA TRP A 517 26.28 14.61 14.30
C TRP A 517 27.42 14.50 13.28
N GLN A 518 28.68 14.61 13.69
CA GLN A 518 29.82 14.42 12.79
C GLN A 518 29.88 12.98 12.27
N ALA A 519 29.64 11.99 13.12
CA ALA A 519 29.54 10.58 12.73
C ALA A 519 28.41 10.38 11.70
N VAL A 520 27.23 10.94 11.98
CA VAL A 520 26.10 10.85 11.05
C VAL A 520 26.39 11.54 9.73
N ARG A 521 26.82 12.79 9.75
CA ARG A 521 27.02 13.61 8.54
C ARG A 521 28.12 13.06 7.64
N HIS A 522 29.24 12.60 8.20
CA HIS A 522 30.42 12.22 7.41
C HIS A 522 30.48 10.73 7.12
N HIS A 523 29.89 9.88 7.96
CA HIS A 523 30.04 8.42 7.85
C HIS A 523 28.69 7.75 7.58
N VAL A 524 27.66 7.99 8.39
CA VAL A 524 26.39 7.26 8.24
C VAL A 524 25.63 7.72 6.99
N LEU A 525 25.37 9.02 6.86
CA LEU A 525 24.53 9.56 5.79
C LEU A 525 25.11 9.30 4.40
N PRO A 526 26.41 9.54 4.12
CA PRO A 526 26.99 9.23 2.80
C PRO A 526 26.91 7.74 2.43
N ASN A 527 27.09 6.85 3.40
CA ASN A 527 26.98 5.40 3.19
C ASN A 527 25.52 4.93 3.03
N ALA A 528 24.56 5.67 3.60
CA ALA A 528 23.13 5.42 3.45
C ALA A 528 22.54 5.96 2.15
N VAL A 529 23.20 6.91 1.45
CA VAL A 529 22.67 7.56 0.22
C VAL A 529 22.09 6.58 -0.80
N PRO A 530 22.72 5.43 -1.14
CA PRO A 530 22.10 4.48 -2.08
C PRO A 530 20.75 3.91 -1.63
N GLY A 531 20.61 3.65 -0.33
CA GLY A 531 19.35 3.19 0.25
C GLY A 531 18.30 4.30 0.26
N ILE A 532 18.71 5.52 0.63
CA ILE A 532 17.84 6.72 0.60
C ILE A 532 17.37 7.00 -0.82
N ALA A 533 18.26 6.90 -1.81
CA ALA A 533 17.93 7.06 -3.22
C ALA A 533 16.90 6.01 -3.66
N THR A 534 17.05 4.75 -3.24
CA THR A 534 16.05 3.70 -3.51
C THR A 534 14.67 4.03 -2.92
N GLY A 535 14.64 4.54 -1.69
CA GLY A 535 13.40 5.03 -1.06
C GLY A 535 12.77 6.21 -1.80
N ALA A 536 13.59 7.16 -2.23
CA ALA A 536 13.14 8.31 -3.02
C ALA A 536 12.58 7.90 -4.38
N ILE A 537 13.17 6.90 -5.04
CA ILE A 537 12.69 6.32 -6.31
C ILE A 537 11.28 5.77 -6.16
N LEU A 538 11.09 4.89 -5.17
CA LEU A 538 9.79 4.27 -4.90
C LEU A 538 8.74 5.32 -4.55
N SER A 539 9.14 6.34 -3.80
CA SER A 539 8.32 7.48 -3.42
C SER A 539 7.86 8.31 -4.62
N VAL A 540 8.76 8.60 -5.58
CA VAL A 540 8.42 9.26 -6.85
C VAL A 540 7.46 8.42 -7.68
N ALA A 541 7.77 7.14 -7.86
CA ALA A 541 6.93 6.24 -8.65
C ALA A 541 5.51 6.16 -8.06
N ARG A 542 5.41 6.14 -6.72
CA ARG A 542 4.14 6.19 -6.01
C ARG A 542 3.42 7.52 -6.22
N ALA A 543 4.10 8.64 -5.99
CA ALA A 543 3.51 9.98 -6.11
C ALA A 543 2.95 10.24 -7.52
N LEU A 544 3.71 9.84 -8.55
CA LEU A 544 3.32 9.97 -9.95
C LEU A 544 2.09 9.11 -10.28
N GLY A 545 1.98 7.92 -9.68
CA GLY A 545 0.86 7.01 -9.87
C GLY A 545 -0.38 7.30 -9.02
N GLU A 546 -0.34 8.26 -8.10
CA GLU A 546 -1.44 8.57 -7.18
C GLU A 546 -2.35 9.65 -7.73
N THR A 547 -3.57 9.28 -8.12
CA THR A 547 -4.55 10.21 -8.70
C THR A 547 -5.48 10.80 -7.64
N ALA A 548 -5.86 10.01 -6.63
CA ALA A 548 -6.83 10.37 -5.61
C ALA A 548 -6.50 11.69 -4.87
N PRO A 549 -5.28 11.90 -4.32
CA PRO A 549 -4.96 13.16 -3.63
C PRO A 549 -4.94 14.37 -4.56
N ILE A 550 -4.68 14.16 -5.86
CA ILE A 550 -4.59 15.22 -6.86
C ILE A 550 -5.99 15.66 -7.32
N LEU A 551 -6.98 14.77 -7.27
CA LEU A 551 -8.32 14.97 -7.83
C LEU A 551 -9.03 16.22 -7.29
N PHE A 552 -8.83 16.56 -6.02
CA PHE A 552 -9.42 17.73 -5.37
C PHE A 552 -8.66 19.05 -5.60
N VAL A 553 -7.40 18.97 -6.02
CA VAL A 553 -6.47 20.12 -6.03
C VAL A 553 -5.98 20.47 -7.43
N ALA A 554 -6.19 19.59 -8.41
CA ALA A 554 -5.96 19.88 -9.81
C ALA A 554 -7.03 20.84 -10.37
N SER A 555 -6.61 21.69 -11.30
CA SER A 555 -7.50 22.61 -11.99
C SER A 555 -7.98 21.96 -13.29
N LEU A 556 -9.22 21.45 -13.29
CA LEU A 556 -9.83 20.74 -14.42
C LEU A 556 -9.90 21.57 -15.71
N PHE A 557 -9.92 22.89 -15.57
CA PHE A 557 -10.04 23.83 -16.69
C PHE A 557 -8.69 24.35 -17.19
N SER A 558 -7.57 23.98 -16.55
CA SER A 558 -6.25 24.41 -16.99
C SER A 558 -5.85 23.67 -18.25
N LYS A 559 -5.91 24.35 -19.40
CA LYS A 559 -5.51 23.77 -20.68
C LYS A 559 -4.02 23.89 -20.94
N THR A 560 -3.32 24.82 -20.29
CA THR A 560 -1.91 25.16 -20.58
C THR A 560 -0.97 24.56 -19.54
N ALA A 561 0.31 24.40 -19.92
CA ALA A 561 1.33 23.97 -18.97
C ALA A 561 1.51 25.04 -17.88
N PRO A 562 1.76 24.65 -16.61
CA PRO A 562 2.04 25.62 -15.56
C PRO A 562 3.38 26.31 -15.85
N THR A 563 3.41 27.63 -15.69
CA THR A 563 4.63 28.45 -15.82
C THR A 563 5.17 28.88 -14.46
N GLY A 564 4.28 29.02 -13.47
CA GLY A 564 4.59 29.32 -12.08
C GLY A 564 4.01 28.29 -11.11
N ILE A 565 4.47 28.35 -9.85
CA ILE A 565 4.03 27.42 -8.79
C ILE A 565 2.59 27.66 -8.32
N MET A 566 2.03 28.84 -8.57
CA MET A 566 0.64 29.18 -8.21
C MET A 566 -0.34 28.91 -9.36
N ASP A 567 0.14 28.50 -10.53
CA ASP A 567 -0.70 28.24 -11.69
C ASP A 567 -1.53 26.96 -11.48
N GLY A 568 -2.72 26.96 -12.07
CA GLY A 568 -3.54 25.74 -12.17
C GLY A 568 -2.86 24.69 -13.05
N PHE A 569 -2.93 23.43 -12.65
CA PHE A 569 -2.26 22.33 -13.34
C PHE A 569 -3.22 21.17 -13.62
N LEU A 570 -2.86 20.38 -14.62
CA LEU A 570 -3.38 19.03 -14.86
C LEU A 570 -2.21 18.05 -14.82
N ALA A 571 -2.49 16.82 -14.36
CA ALA A 571 -1.51 15.73 -14.32
C ALA A 571 -2.00 14.53 -15.13
N LEU A 572 -1.07 13.72 -15.63
CA LEU A 572 -1.36 12.56 -16.47
C LEU A 572 -2.38 11.58 -15.84
N PRO A 573 -2.28 11.21 -14.54
CA PRO A 573 -3.27 10.30 -13.94
C PRO A 573 -4.68 10.86 -13.94
N ILE A 574 -4.82 12.17 -13.74
CA ILE A 574 -6.11 12.87 -13.75
C ILE A 574 -6.69 12.89 -15.16
N GLN A 575 -5.86 13.16 -16.16
CA GLN A 575 -6.29 13.15 -17.57
C GLN A 575 -6.81 11.77 -18.00
N ILE A 576 -6.11 10.71 -17.60
CA ILE A 576 -6.55 9.32 -17.84
C ILE A 576 -7.92 9.11 -17.22
N PHE A 577 -8.10 9.50 -15.95
CA PHE A 577 -9.39 9.34 -15.28
C PHE A 577 -10.54 10.07 -16.00
N PHE A 578 -10.36 11.30 -16.45
CA PHE A 578 -11.43 12.02 -17.16
C PHE A 578 -11.71 11.47 -18.56
N TRP A 579 -10.69 11.06 -19.30
CA TRP A 579 -10.88 10.49 -20.64
C TRP A 579 -11.52 9.11 -20.63
N THR A 580 -11.28 8.31 -19.60
CA THR A 580 -11.92 7.00 -19.42
C THR A 580 -13.38 7.05 -19.01
N ARG A 581 -13.85 8.21 -18.50
CA ARG A 581 -15.27 8.46 -18.21
C ARG A 581 -16.03 9.03 -19.41
N HIS A 582 -15.33 9.35 -20.50
CA HIS A 582 -15.94 9.96 -21.66
C HIS A 582 -16.70 8.90 -22.47
N PRO A 583 -17.96 9.12 -22.88
CA PRO A 583 -18.77 8.10 -23.57
C PRO A 583 -18.31 7.72 -24.98
N LYS A 584 -17.24 8.34 -25.50
CA LYS A 584 -16.76 8.12 -26.88
C LYS A 584 -15.51 7.25 -26.82
N GLU A 585 -15.50 6.18 -27.60
CA GLU A 585 -14.39 5.21 -27.66
C GLU A 585 -13.04 5.86 -27.99
N ALA A 586 -13.01 6.87 -28.87
CA ALA A 586 -11.78 7.59 -29.20
C ALA A 586 -11.07 8.22 -27.99
N PHE A 587 -11.79 8.59 -26.92
CA PHE A 587 -11.16 9.07 -25.69
C PHE A 587 -10.61 7.94 -24.82
N HIS A 588 -11.16 6.72 -24.91
CA HIS A 588 -10.58 5.55 -24.28
C HIS A 588 -9.24 5.18 -24.93
N ASP A 589 -9.12 5.32 -26.26
CA ASP A 589 -7.87 5.13 -26.98
C ASP A 589 -6.82 6.17 -26.56
N LEU A 590 -7.20 7.45 -26.50
CA LEU A 590 -6.33 8.52 -25.97
C LEU A 590 -5.92 8.26 -24.52
N ALA A 591 -6.80 7.70 -23.69
CA ALA A 591 -6.47 7.30 -22.34
C ALA A 591 -5.43 6.17 -22.30
N ALA A 592 -5.55 5.16 -23.17
CA ALA A 592 -4.54 4.11 -23.33
C ALA A 592 -3.17 4.70 -23.73
N SER A 593 -3.15 5.60 -24.72
CA SER A 593 -1.91 6.30 -25.13
C SER A 593 -1.31 7.13 -23.99
N THR A 594 -2.16 7.80 -23.19
CA THR A 594 -1.71 8.55 -22.00
C THR A 594 -1.13 7.63 -20.94
N ILE A 595 -1.72 6.45 -20.72
CA ILE A 595 -1.19 5.44 -19.81
C ILE A 595 0.19 4.97 -20.27
N LEU A 596 0.39 4.73 -21.56
CA LEU A 596 1.72 4.37 -22.08
C LEU A 596 2.75 5.47 -21.81
N VAL A 597 2.38 6.74 -21.99
CA VAL A 597 3.26 7.88 -21.67
C VAL A 597 3.52 7.97 -20.16
N LEU A 598 2.52 7.73 -19.31
CA LEU A 598 2.68 7.66 -17.84
C LEU A 598 3.67 6.56 -17.43
N LEU A 599 3.52 5.36 -17.99
CA LEU A 599 4.39 4.21 -17.72
C LEU A 599 5.80 4.46 -18.26
N MET A 600 5.94 5.05 -19.44
CA MET A 600 7.23 5.45 -20.01
C MET A 600 7.92 6.50 -19.14
N LEU A 601 7.19 7.51 -18.67
CA LEU A 601 7.71 8.54 -17.77
C LEU A 601 8.21 7.91 -16.45
N LEU A 602 7.44 6.98 -15.87
CA LEU A 602 7.86 6.22 -14.70
C LEU A 602 9.16 5.44 -14.94
N LEU A 603 9.27 4.76 -16.09
CA LEU A 603 10.48 4.03 -16.46
C LEU A 603 11.69 4.95 -16.63
N ILE A 604 11.52 6.12 -17.27
CA ILE A 604 12.59 7.12 -17.44
C ILE A 604 13.06 7.65 -16.09
N LEU A 605 12.13 8.06 -15.22
CA LEU A 605 12.47 8.57 -13.89
C LEU A 605 13.16 7.50 -13.04
N ASN A 606 12.67 6.25 -13.09
CA ASN A 606 13.32 5.12 -12.42
C ASN A 606 14.72 4.87 -12.95
N PHE A 607 14.93 4.96 -14.27
CA PHE A 607 16.25 4.79 -14.88
C PHE A 607 17.24 5.88 -14.45
N ILE A 608 16.82 7.15 -14.51
CA ILE A 608 17.63 8.30 -14.04
C ILE A 608 18.04 8.09 -12.59
N ALA A 609 17.10 7.66 -11.76
CA ALA A 609 17.35 7.54 -10.35
C ALA A 609 18.17 6.28 -9.99
N ILE A 610 18.01 5.17 -10.72
CA ILE A 610 18.93 4.01 -10.67
C ILE A 610 20.35 4.45 -11.05
N PHE A 611 20.51 5.29 -12.07
CA PHE A 611 21.81 5.82 -12.45
C PHE A 611 22.46 6.64 -11.33
N ILE A 612 21.69 7.52 -10.67
CA ILE A 612 22.15 8.28 -9.49
C ILE A 612 22.56 7.32 -8.36
N ARG A 613 21.76 6.29 -8.08
CA ARG A 613 22.05 5.28 -7.07
C ARG A 613 23.36 4.53 -7.37
N ASN A 614 23.54 4.01 -8.59
CA ASN A 614 24.72 3.24 -8.96
C ASN A 614 26.00 4.09 -8.82
N ARG A 615 25.94 5.39 -9.14
CA ARG A 615 27.06 6.31 -8.93
C ARG A 615 27.36 6.54 -7.45
N ALA A 616 26.35 6.54 -6.59
CA ALA A 616 26.53 6.62 -5.14
C ALA A 616 27.07 5.31 -4.54
N GLU A 617 26.64 4.15 -5.05
CA GLU A 617 27.15 2.83 -4.66
C GLU A 617 28.62 2.65 -5.02
N ALA A 618 29.05 3.14 -6.19
CA ALA A 618 30.46 3.11 -6.58
C ALA A 618 31.39 3.89 -5.63
N ARG A 619 30.83 4.75 -4.76
CA ARG A 619 31.57 5.47 -3.72
C ARG A 619 31.57 4.76 -2.36
N ARG A 620 30.88 3.62 -2.22
CA ARG A 620 30.95 2.80 -1.00
C ARG A 620 32.31 2.11 -0.95
N SER A 621 33.01 2.29 0.16
CA SER A 621 34.35 1.76 0.38
C SER A 621 34.37 0.45 1.17
N TRP A 622 33.23 -0.22 1.34
CA TRP A 622 33.09 -1.45 2.14
C TRP A 622 32.05 -2.40 1.55
#